data_AF-A0A930M7P3-F1
#
_entry.id   AF-A0A930M7P3-F1
#
_cell.length_a   1.000
_cell.length_b   1.000
_cell.length_c   1.000
_cell.angle_alpha   90.00
_cell.angle_beta   90.00
_cell.angle_gamma   90.00
#
_symmetry.space_group_name_H-M   'P 1'
#
loop_
_entity.id
_entity.type
_entity.pdbx_description
1 polymer ?
#
loop_
_entity_poly.entity_id
_entity_poly.type
_entity_poly.pdbx_seq_one_letter_code
_entity_poly.pdbx_strand_id
1 'polypeptide(L)'
;LGVETLYIGESSNLYNRLLNHAKNKEDWITVVAFCSADLNKSILHFAEHALCQTITNNGHTVKTKQSNQNIMISAGDALFAEEFMDEIGLFLGTFGYNALRTAEKKGESFFCNAKDADATGFKSNEGFTVQKGSRIASTVAPAFTTSSYAIIRDMLEQDGVIKSGVFQRDHGFSSPSAAASVVLGNSSNGRLLWKTAGGVKLGDL
;
A
#
# COMPACT_ATOMS: atom_id res chain seq x y z
N LEU A 1 9.68 -1.17 14.26
CA LEU A 1 9.12 -2.43 13.71
C LEU A 1 9.59 -2.50 12.26
N GLY A 2 10.15 -3.63 11.82
CA GLY A 2 10.85 -3.71 10.53
C GLY A 2 9.94 -3.63 9.32
N VAL A 3 10.56 -3.44 8.15
CA VAL A 3 9.94 -3.46 6.81
C VAL A 3 8.82 -4.50 6.73
N GLU A 4 7.61 -4.04 6.39
CA GLU A 4 6.41 -4.85 6.19
C GLU A 4 6.74 -6.08 5.31
N THR A 5 6.87 -7.24 5.94
CA THR A 5 7.14 -8.50 5.24
C THR A 5 5.84 -9.26 5.11
N LEU A 6 5.18 -9.11 3.96
CA LEU A 6 3.93 -9.80 3.68
C LEU A 6 4.21 -11.27 3.31
N TYR A 7 3.38 -12.17 3.81
CA TYR A 7 3.41 -13.58 3.43
C TYR A 7 2.00 -14.01 2.99
N ILE A 8 1.90 -14.59 1.81
CA ILE A 8 0.69 -15.24 1.33
C ILE A 8 0.95 -16.75 1.28
N GLY A 9 -0.07 -17.51 1.67
CA GLY A 9 -0.06 -18.95 1.63
C GLY A 9 -1.46 -19.52 1.57
N GLU A 10 -1.62 -20.62 0.84
CA GLU A 10 -2.83 -21.44 0.88
C GLU A 10 -2.70 -22.61 1.87
N SER A 11 -3.85 -23.19 2.25
CA SER A 11 -3.94 -24.47 2.96
C SER A 11 -5.36 -25.05 2.90
N SER A 12 -5.47 -26.36 2.76
CA SER A 12 -6.72 -27.10 2.99
C SER A 12 -7.00 -27.41 4.47
N ASN A 13 -5.99 -27.26 5.35
CA ASN A 13 -6.13 -27.39 6.79
C ASN A 13 -5.42 -26.21 7.48
N LEU A 14 -6.19 -25.21 7.87
CA LEU A 14 -5.67 -23.98 8.46
C LEU A 14 -4.98 -24.23 9.80
N TYR A 15 -5.56 -25.05 10.67
CA TYR A 15 -5.01 -25.34 12.00
C TYR A 15 -3.58 -25.89 11.93
N ASN A 16 -3.37 -26.94 11.12
CA ASN A 16 -2.04 -27.54 10.95
C ASN A 16 -1.05 -26.57 10.31
N ARG A 17 -1.52 -25.71 9.38
CA ARG A 17 -0.70 -24.69 8.74
C ARG A 17 -0.22 -23.64 9.73
N LEU A 18 -1.10 -23.16 10.61
CA LEU A 18 -0.76 -22.19 11.64
C LEU A 18 0.18 -22.79 12.69
N LEU A 19 -0.05 -24.02 13.14
CA LEU A 19 0.88 -24.72 14.03
C LEU A 19 2.27 -24.87 13.41
N ASN A 20 2.34 -25.17 12.11
CA ASN A 20 3.60 -25.29 11.39
C ASN A 20 4.33 -23.93 11.30
N HIS A 21 3.60 -22.84 11.01
CA HIS A 21 4.19 -21.49 11.03
C HIS A 21 4.62 -21.06 12.43
N ALA A 22 3.84 -21.33 13.47
CA ALA A 22 4.20 -21.01 14.85
C ALA A 22 5.49 -21.71 15.31
N LYS A 23 5.77 -22.93 14.80
CA LYS A 23 7.00 -23.68 15.12
C LYS A 23 8.20 -23.26 14.28
N ASN A 24 7.98 -22.83 13.03
CA ASN A 24 9.06 -22.70 12.02
C ASN A 24 9.26 -21.28 11.47
N LYS A 25 8.45 -20.30 11.88
CA LYS A 25 8.58 -18.89 11.49
C LYS A 25 8.33 -17.99 12.70
N GLU A 26 9.35 -17.27 13.14
CA GLU A 26 9.33 -16.53 14.41
C GLU A 26 8.81 -15.08 14.28
N ASP A 27 8.57 -14.56 13.07
CA ASP A 27 8.41 -13.11 12.88
C ASP A 27 7.04 -12.65 12.32
N TRP A 28 5.95 -13.37 12.61
CA TRP A 28 4.60 -12.90 12.21
C TRP A 28 3.86 -12.27 13.40
N ILE A 29 3.38 -11.03 13.21
CA ILE A 29 2.65 -10.26 14.23
C ILE A 29 1.14 -10.49 14.10
N THR A 30 0.66 -10.71 12.87
CA THR A 30 -0.78 -10.84 12.59
C THR A 30 -1.01 -11.80 11.44
N VAL A 31 -2.07 -12.61 11.54
CA VAL A 31 -2.57 -13.46 10.46
C VAL A 31 -4.03 -13.16 10.22
N VAL A 32 -4.40 -13.04 8.95
CA VAL A 32 -5.79 -13.00 8.48
C VAL A 32 -5.99 -14.19 7.57
N ALA A 33 -7.07 -14.95 7.78
CA ALA A 33 -7.40 -16.13 6.99
C ALA A 33 -8.81 -15.99 6.43
N PHE A 34 -8.96 -16.30 5.14
CA PHE A 34 -10.23 -16.32 4.43
C PHE A 34 -10.56 -17.75 4.04
N CYS A 35 -11.80 -18.16 4.29
CA CYS A 35 -12.26 -19.53 4.12
C CYS A 35 -13.60 -19.53 3.38
N SER A 36 -13.77 -20.42 2.41
CA SER A 36 -15.04 -20.70 1.74
C SER A 36 -15.15 -22.20 1.44
N ALA A 37 -16.39 -22.71 1.39
CA ALA A 37 -16.68 -24.12 1.13
C ALA A 37 -16.38 -24.52 -0.32
N ASP A 38 -16.45 -23.57 -1.26
CA ASP A 38 -16.29 -23.80 -2.70
C ASP A 38 -14.83 -23.67 -3.17
N LEU A 39 -13.88 -23.49 -2.25
CA LEU A 39 -12.45 -23.42 -2.56
C LEU A 39 -11.90 -24.80 -2.95
N ASN A 40 -11.54 -24.94 -4.22
CA ASN A 40 -10.78 -26.08 -4.71
C ASN A 40 -9.30 -25.70 -4.93
N LYS A 41 -8.48 -26.68 -5.32
CA LYS A 41 -7.04 -26.48 -5.49
C LYS A 41 -6.69 -25.48 -6.61
N SER A 42 -7.42 -25.47 -7.72
CA SER A 42 -7.18 -24.51 -8.81
C SER A 42 -7.52 -23.08 -8.39
N ILE A 43 -8.63 -22.89 -7.67
CA ILE A 43 -9.05 -21.59 -7.12
C ILE A 43 -8.02 -21.06 -6.11
N LEU A 44 -7.58 -21.90 -5.16
CA LEU A 44 -6.58 -21.52 -4.16
C LEU A 44 -5.26 -21.06 -4.81
N HIS A 45 -4.76 -21.84 -5.76
CA HIS A 45 -3.53 -21.49 -6.48
C HIS A 45 -3.71 -20.19 -7.27
N PHE A 46 -4.86 -20.01 -7.95
CA PHE A 46 -5.15 -18.80 -8.72
C PHE A 46 -5.18 -17.57 -7.82
N ALA A 47 -5.93 -17.64 -6.71
CA ALA A 47 -6.04 -16.54 -5.76
C ALA A 47 -4.69 -16.21 -5.11
N GLU A 48 -3.91 -17.20 -4.66
CA GLU A 48 -2.57 -16.95 -4.11
C GLU A 48 -1.66 -16.22 -5.12
N HIS A 49 -1.65 -16.69 -6.37
CA HIS A 49 -0.83 -16.09 -7.43
C HIS A 49 -1.28 -14.66 -7.76
N ALA A 50 -2.57 -14.45 -8.00
CA ALA A 50 -3.12 -13.14 -8.34
C ALA A 50 -2.95 -12.12 -7.19
N LEU A 51 -3.18 -12.51 -5.93
CA LEU A 51 -2.92 -11.65 -4.78
C LEU A 51 -1.43 -11.28 -4.68
N CYS A 52 -0.51 -12.24 -4.87
CA CYS A 52 0.93 -11.94 -4.89
C CYS A 52 1.31 -10.96 -6.00
N GLN A 53 0.74 -11.12 -7.20
CA GLN A 53 0.96 -10.21 -8.32
C GLN A 53 0.45 -8.80 -8.01
N THR A 54 -0.77 -8.66 -7.49
CA THR A 54 -1.34 -7.37 -7.11
C THR A 54 -0.47 -6.65 -6.07
N ILE A 55 -0.07 -7.33 -5.00
CA ILE A 55 0.80 -6.76 -3.95
C ILE A 55 2.15 -6.32 -4.52
N THR A 56 2.74 -7.13 -5.39
CA THR A 56 4.02 -6.81 -6.04
C THR A 56 3.90 -5.61 -6.98
N ASN A 57 2.82 -5.55 -7.77
CA ASN A 57 2.52 -4.42 -8.66
C ASN A 57 2.30 -3.12 -7.89
N ASN A 58 1.70 -3.20 -6.70
CA ASN A 58 1.55 -2.08 -5.78
C ASN A 58 2.89 -1.69 -5.08
N GLY A 59 3.99 -2.36 -5.40
CA GLY A 59 5.34 -2.05 -4.92
C GLY A 59 5.67 -2.60 -3.54
N HIS A 60 4.85 -3.50 -3.00
CA HIS A 60 5.14 -4.20 -1.75
C HIS A 60 5.95 -5.48 -2.01
N THR A 61 6.71 -5.93 -1.00
CA THR A 61 7.42 -7.22 -1.05
C THR A 61 6.56 -8.31 -0.43
N VAL A 62 6.33 -9.40 -1.18
CA VAL A 62 5.56 -10.56 -0.71
C VAL A 62 6.39 -11.84 -0.79
N LYS A 63 6.28 -12.69 0.23
CA LYS A 63 6.86 -14.03 0.26
C LYS A 63 5.76 -15.06 0.06
N THR A 64 5.98 -16.06 -0.79
CA THR A 64 5.14 -17.27 -0.91
C THR A 64 6.03 -18.52 -0.96
N LYS A 65 5.48 -19.69 -0.65
CA LYS A 65 6.20 -20.98 -0.71
C LYS A 65 6.22 -21.59 -2.12
N GLN A 66 5.28 -21.26 -3.01
CA GLN A 66 5.20 -21.85 -4.35
C GLN A 66 4.63 -20.82 -5.34
N SER A 67 5.44 -20.38 -6.30
CA SER A 67 4.98 -19.62 -7.47
C SER A 67 4.88 -20.58 -8.65
N ASN A 68 3.75 -21.26 -8.80
CA ASN A 68 3.45 -21.98 -10.04
C ASN A 68 2.83 -20.99 -11.02
N GLN A 69 3.53 -20.71 -12.12
CA GLN A 69 3.10 -19.72 -13.13
C GLN A 69 2.04 -20.28 -14.10
N ASN A 70 1.83 -21.59 -14.14
CA ASN A 70 0.86 -22.24 -15.02
C ASN A 70 -0.29 -22.85 -14.22
N ILE A 71 -1.34 -22.06 -13.99
CA ILE A 71 -2.54 -22.50 -13.28
C ILE A 71 -3.61 -22.81 -14.34
N MET A 72 -3.93 -24.10 -14.53
CA MET A 72 -5.11 -24.48 -15.31
C MET A 72 -6.34 -24.26 -14.44
N ILE A 73 -7.20 -23.33 -14.84
CA ILE A 73 -8.44 -22.99 -14.14
C ILE A 73 -9.58 -22.91 -15.14
N SER A 74 -10.78 -23.36 -14.75
CA SER A 74 -11.99 -23.23 -15.56
C SER A 74 -12.46 -21.77 -15.55
N ALA A 75 -13.25 -21.36 -16.55
CA ALA A 75 -13.82 -20.00 -16.55
C ALA A 75 -14.72 -19.74 -15.34
N GLY A 76 -15.49 -20.74 -14.89
CA GLY A 76 -16.35 -20.61 -13.71
C GLY A 76 -15.55 -20.47 -12.40
N ASP A 77 -14.50 -21.27 -12.25
CA ASP A 77 -13.59 -21.20 -11.10
C ASP A 77 -12.83 -19.87 -11.06
N ALA A 78 -12.42 -19.35 -12.22
CA ALA A 78 -11.73 -18.07 -12.32
C ALA A 78 -12.63 -16.91 -11.89
N LEU A 79 -13.88 -16.88 -12.36
CA LEU A 79 -14.87 -15.88 -11.94
C LEU A 79 -15.12 -15.91 -10.43
N PHE A 80 -15.29 -17.10 -9.87
CA PHE A 80 -15.44 -17.26 -8.42
C PHE A 80 -14.19 -16.78 -7.66
N ALA A 81 -12.99 -17.11 -8.15
CA ALA A 81 -11.74 -16.70 -7.52
C ALA A 81 -11.56 -15.17 -7.55
N GLU A 82 -11.95 -14.51 -8.64
CA GLU A 82 -11.94 -13.04 -8.77
C GLU A 82 -12.90 -12.39 -7.77
N GLU A 83 -14.15 -12.87 -7.68
CA GLU A 83 -15.12 -12.38 -6.71
C GLU A 83 -14.63 -12.57 -5.26
N PHE A 84 -14.05 -13.73 -4.96
CA PHE A 84 -13.47 -14.00 -3.64
C PHE A 84 -12.28 -13.08 -3.31
N MET A 85 -11.45 -12.72 -4.29
CA MET A 85 -10.37 -11.76 -4.10
C MET A 85 -10.87 -10.34 -3.84
N ASP A 86 -11.96 -9.92 -4.49
CA ASP A 86 -12.59 -8.63 -4.23
C ASP A 86 -13.09 -8.54 -2.78
N GLU A 87 -13.70 -9.62 -2.26
CA GLU A 87 -14.08 -9.70 -0.85
C GLU A 87 -12.85 -9.60 0.08
N ILE A 88 -11.79 -10.34 -0.21
CA ILE A 88 -10.51 -10.27 0.53
C ILE A 88 -10.01 -8.83 0.59
N GLY A 89 -9.94 -8.15 -0.56
CA GLY A 89 -9.48 -6.77 -0.67
C GLY A 89 -10.35 -5.79 0.13
N LEU A 90 -11.67 -5.95 0.08
CA LEU A 90 -12.62 -5.13 0.82
C LEU A 90 -12.46 -5.29 2.34
N PHE A 91 -12.39 -6.53 2.83
CA PHE A 91 -12.23 -6.81 4.26
C PHE A 91 -10.87 -6.33 4.77
N LEU A 92 -9.78 -6.68 4.09
CA LEU A 92 -8.44 -6.25 4.48
C LEU A 92 -8.34 -4.72 4.52
N GLY A 93 -8.88 -4.06 3.50
CA GLY A 93 -8.93 -2.62 3.46
C GLY A 93 -9.70 -2.01 4.64
N THR A 94 -10.83 -2.58 5.03
CA THR A 94 -11.65 -2.09 6.16
C THR A 94 -10.86 -2.10 7.48
N PHE A 95 -9.93 -3.05 7.66
CA PHE A 95 -9.06 -3.13 8.83
C PHE A 95 -7.71 -2.39 8.66
N GLY A 96 -7.53 -1.66 7.56
CA GLY A 96 -6.33 -0.85 7.29
C GLY A 96 -5.18 -1.61 6.62
N TYR A 97 -5.38 -2.86 6.22
CA TYR A 97 -4.40 -3.63 5.44
C TYR A 97 -4.53 -3.28 3.95
N ASN A 98 -3.72 -2.32 3.51
CA ASN A 98 -3.93 -1.67 2.21
C ASN A 98 -3.00 -2.18 1.10
N ALA A 99 -2.25 -3.27 1.31
CA ALA A 99 -1.28 -3.78 0.33
C ALA A 99 -1.91 -4.22 -1.02
N LEU A 100 -3.19 -4.60 -1.00
CA LEU A 100 -3.96 -4.94 -2.21
C LEU A 100 -4.62 -3.74 -2.88
N ARG A 101 -4.62 -2.56 -2.24
CA ARG A 101 -5.29 -1.39 -2.81
C ARG A 101 -4.47 -0.82 -3.96
N THR A 102 -5.13 -0.67 -5.10
CA THR A 102 -4.60 0.03 -6.26
C THR A 102 -5.06 1.49 -6.22
N ALA A 103 -4.12 2.43 -6.27
CA ALA A 103 -4.46 3.84 -6.37
C ALA A 103 -4.90 4.15 -7.82
N GLU A 104 -6.18 4.48 -8.00
CA GLU A 104 -6.65 4.97 -9.30
C GLU A 104 -6.35 6.46 -9.43
N LYS A 105 -5.57 6.81 -10.46
CA LYS A 105 -5.29 8.20 -10.79
C LYS A 105 -6.56 8.88 -11.30
N LYS A 106 -7.12 9.80 -10.52
CA LYS A 106 -8.25 10.63 -10.93
C LYS A 106 -7.77 12.03 -11.34
N GLY A 107 -7.75 12.26 -12.65
CA GLY A 107 -7.43 13.56 -13.23
C GLY A 107 -5.93 13.82 -13.37
N GLU A 108 -5.55 15.10 -13.29
CA GLU A 108 -4.19 15.56 -13.54
C GLU A 108 -3.24 15.33 -12.35
N SER A 109 -1.94 15.41 -12.63
CA SER A 109 -0.89 15.36 -11.61
C SER A 109 -0.69 16.74 -10.97
N PHE A 110 -0.37 16.72 -9.68
CA PHE A 110 -0.03 17.88 -8.88
C PHE A 110 1.41 17.77 -8.38
N PHE A 111 2.06 18.90 -8.24
CA PHE A 111 3.45 19.02 -7.84
C PHE A 111 3.53 19.83 -6.54
N CYS A 112 4.39 19.38 -5.63
CA CYS A 112 4.73 20.08 -4.40
C CYS A 112 6.25 20.17 -4.31
N ASN A 113 6.78 21.39 -4.52
CA ASN A 113 8.20 21.66 -4.58
C ASN A 113 8.62 22.63 -3.46
N ALA A 114 9.78 22.35 -2.86
CA ALA A 114 10.50 23.26 -1.98
C ALA A 114 12.00 23.17 -2.29
N LYS A 115 12.85 23.79 -1.46
CA LYS A 115 14.30 23.87 -1.69
C LYS A 115 14.94 22.49 -1.94
N ASP A 116 14.54 21.48 -1.19
CA ASP A 116 15.08 20.11 -1.24
C ASP A 116 14.00 19.02 -1.33
N ALA A 117 12.72 19.39 -1.36
CA ALA A 117 11.59 18.49 -1.60
C ALA A 117 11.05 18.64 -3.03
N ASP A 118 10.68 17.52 -3.65
CA ASP A 118 10.14 17.45 -5.00
C ASP A 118 9.23 16.24 -5.10
N ALA A 119 7.93 16.48 -4.93
CA ALA A 119 6.94 15.41 -4.92
C ALA A 119 5.90 15.61 -6.01
N THR A 120 5.51 14.51 -6.63
CA THR A 120 4.36 14.45 -7.54
C THR A 120 3.26 13.62 -6.88
N GLY A 121 2.03 14.07 -6.99
CA GLY A 121 0.87 13.34 -6.48
C GLY A 121 -0.36 13.55 -7.34
N PHE A 122 -1.44 12.85 -7.00
CA PHE A 122 -2.71 12.91 -7.72
C PHE A 122 -3.88 12.67 -6.76
N LYS A 123 -5.07 13.20 -7.11
CA LYS A 123 -6.31 12.85 -6.41
C LYS A 123 -6.61 11.37 -6.67
N SER A 124 -6.87 10.61 -5.62
CA SER A 124 -7.22 9.18 -5.71
C SER A 124 -8.49 8.91 -4.90
N ASN A 125 -8.98 7.68 -4.96
CA ASN A 125 -10.02 7.17 -4.08
C ASN A 125 -9.64 7.22 -2.57
N GLU A 126 -8.35 7.34 -2.23
CA GLU A 126 -7.84 7.42 -0.86
C GLU A 126 -7.75 8.86 -0.31
N GLY A 127 -8.08 9.85 -1.16
CA GLY A 127 -7.91 11.27 -0.87
C GLY A 127 -6.82 11.86 -1.74
N PHE A 128 -5.56 11.55 -1.45
CA PHE A 128 -4.43 12.03 -2.25
C PHE A 128 -3.24 11.07 -2.22
N THR A 129 -2.77 10.64 -3.38
CA THR A 129 -1.64 9.70 -3.50
C THR A 129 -0.38 10.43 -3.93
N VAL A 130 0.73 10.21 -3.21
CA VAL A 130 2.07 10.65 -3.61
C VAL A 130 2.76 9.53 -4.38
N GLN A 131 3.36 9.87 -5.51
CA GLN A 131 3.95 8.91 -6.42
C GLN A 131 5.33 8.43 -5.96
N LYS A 132 5.64 7.17 -6.28
CA LYS A 132 6.98 6.62 -6.23
C LYS A 132 7.99 7.56 -6.89
N GLY A 133 9.17 7.69 -6.29
CA GLY A 133 10.23 8.57 -6.74
C GLY A 133 10.13 10.01 -6.22
N SER A 134 9.01 10.39 -5.61
CA SER A 134 8.87 11.68 -4.93
C SER A 134 9.87 11.81 -3.78
N ARG A 135 10.46 12.99 -3.63
CA ARG A 135 11.46 13.33 -2.62
C ARG A 135 10.89 14.26 -1.55
N ILE A 136 11.16 13.93 -0.29
CA ILE A 136 10.79 14.75 0.87
C ILE A 136 11.93 15.68 1.30
N ALA A 137 11.59 16.74 2.04
CA ALA A 137 12.57 17.67 2.60
C ALA A 137 13.53 16.93 3.56
N SER A 138 14.83 17.23 3.47
CA SER A 138 15.87 16.60 4.29
C SER A 138 15.82 17.04 5.76
N THR A 139 15.27 18.23 6.02
CA THR A 139 15.08 18.79 7.36
C THR A 139 13.62 19.07 7.63
N VAL A 140 13.22 18.97 8.90
CA VAL A 140 11.86 19.30 9.36
C VAL A 140 11.88 20.56 10.23
N ALA A 141 10.76 21.27 10.29
CA ALA A 141 10.62 22.42 11.19
C ALA A 141 10.52 21.94 12.66
N PRO A 142 10.99 22.73 13.66
CA PRO A 142 10.89 22.34 15.07
C PRO A 142 9.46 22.04 15.54
N ALA A 143 8.46 22.76 15.02
CA ALA A 143 7.05 22.51 15.36
C ALA A 143 6.47 21.25 14.69
N PHE A 144 7.14 20.70 13.67
CA PHE A 144 6.69 19.48 13.00
C PHE A 144 6.94 18.24 13.86
N THR A 145 8.04 18.20 14.61
CA THR A 145 8.51 17.00 15.33
C THR A 145 7.55 16.50 16.40
N THR A 146 6.62 17.35 16.87
CA THR A 146 5.57 16.99 17.84
C THR A 146 4.21 16.78 17.20
N SER A 147 4.10 16.91 15.88
CA SER A 147 2.84 16.77 15.13
C SER A 147 2.54 15.30 14.79
N SER A 148 1.26 15.00 14.58
CA SER A 148 0.84 13.68 14.09
C SER A 148 1.43 13.34 12.72
N TYR A 149 1.78 14.34 11.91
CA TYR A 149 2.42 14.12 10.61
C TYR A 149 3.88 13.68 10.73
N ALA A 150 4.59 14.04 11.81
CA ALA A 150 5.92 13.49 12.07
C ALA A 150 5.84 12.00 12.37
N ILE A 151 4.86 11.57 13.18
CA ILE A 151 4.62 10.14 13.45
C ILE A 151 4.38 9.36 12.15
N ILE A 152 3.58 9.92 11.24
CA ILE A 152 3.33 9.30 9.93
C ILE A 152 4.63 9.23 9.12
N ARG A 153 5.40 10.31 9.04
CA ARG A 153 6.67 10.32 8.29
C ARG A 153 7.66 9.30 8.84
N ASP A 154 7.83 9.25 10.16
CA ASP A 154 8.72 8.31 10.83
C ASP A 154 8.30 6.86 10.58
N MET A 155 6.99 6.58 10.62
CA MET A 155 6.44 5.27 10.26
C MET A 155 6.79 4.88 8.83
N LEU A 156 6.60 5.79 7.86
CA LEU A 156 6.91 5.53 6.46
C LEU A 156 8.41 5.30 6.21
N GLU A 157 9.27 5.99 6.96
CA GLU A 157 10.73 5.78 6.91
C GLU A 157 11.11 4.42 7.54
N GLN A 158 10.53 4.06 8.69
CA GLN A 158 10.76 2.77 9.37
C GLN A 158 10.29 1.58 8.53
N ASP A 159 9.11 1.70 7.93
CA ASP A 159 8.52 0.66 7.06
C ASP A 159 9.25 0.56 5.71
N GLY A 160 10.15 1.49 5.42
CA GLY A 160 10.92 1.54 4.17
C GLY A 160 10.09 1.97 2.96
N VAL A 161 8.89 2.52 3.18
CA VAL A 161 8.10 3.22 2.15
C VAL A 161 8.86 4.45 1.68
N ILE A 162 9.55 5.12 2.59
CA ILE A 162 10.51 6.18 2.31
C ILE A 162 11.91 5.65 2.65
N LYS A 163 12.83 5.69 1.69
CA LYS A 163 14.26 5.37 1.92
C LYS A 163 15.11 6.48 1.37
N SER A 164 16.09 6.93 2.17
CA SER A 164 16.99 8.04 1.79
C SER A 164 16.22 9.27 1.30
N GLY A 165 15.07 9.58 1.93
CA GLY A 165 14.22 10.71 1.58
C GLY A 165 13.37 10.55 0.32
N VAL A 166 13.26 9.33 -0.26
CA VAL A 166 12.51 9.07 -1.50
C VAL A 166 11.45 8.00 -1.30
N PHE A 167 10.24 8.23 -1.81
CA PHE A 167 9.15 7.25 -1.84
C PHE A 167 9.51 6.07 -2.75
N GLN A 168 9.46 4.85 -2.21
CA GLN A 168 9.83 3.61 -2.90
C GLN A 168 8.65 2.98 -3.67
N ARG A 169 7.44 3.40 -3.35
CA ARG A 169 6.17 3.03 -3.99
C ARG A 169 5.18 4.18 -3.84
N ASP A 170 4.08 4.12 -4.58
CA ASP A 170 2.97 5.06 -4.40
C ASP A 170 2.41 4.90 -2.97
N HIS A 171 2.04 6.02 -2.36
CA HIS A 171 1.49 6.04 -1.02
C HIS A 171 0.31 7.00 -0.91
N GLY A 172 -0.84 6.45 -0.51
CA GLY A 172 -2.06 7.19 -0.23
C GLY A 172 -2.03 7.91 1.10
N PHE A 173 -2.44 9.17 1.10
CA PHE A 173 -2.72 9.96 2.27
C PHE A 173 -4.21 10.30 2.33
N SER A 174 -4.75 10.36 3.55
CA SER A 174 -6.14 10.74 3.80
C SER A 174 -6.51 12.14 3.31
N SER A 175 -5.52 13.00 3.06
CA SER A 175 -5.75 14.33 2.50
C SER A 175 -4.50 14.89 1.81
N PRO A 176 -4.67 15.88 0.89
CA PRO A 176 -3.55 16.62 0.31
C PRO A 176 -2.68 17.35 1.35
N SER A 177 -3.28 17.81 2.47
CA SER A 177 -2.54 18.49 3.54
C SER A 177 -1.65 17.53 4.33
N ALA A 178 -2.12 16.31 4.59
CA ALA A 178 -1.29 15.28 5.19
C ALA A 178 -0.09 14.94 4.29
N ALA A 179 -0.34 14.75 2.99
CA ALA A 179 0.71 14.50 2.00
C ALA A 179 1.75 15.64 1.97
N ALA A 180 1.29 16.90 1.83
CA ALA A 180 2.19 18.06 1.80
C ALA A 180 2.99 18.20 3.10
N SER A 181 2.36 17.97 4.26
CA SER A 181 3.03 18.12 5.55
C SER A 181 4.15 17.10 5.74
N VAL A 182 3.92 15.84 5.33
CA VAL A 182 4.95 14.78 5.34
C VAL A 182 6.08 15.09 4.36
N VAL A 183 5.74 15.48 3.13
CA VAL A 183 6.74 15.83 2.10
C VAL A 183 7.61 17.01 2.53
N LEU A 184 7.02 18.07 3.09
CA LEU A 184 7.73 19.31 3.41
C LEU A 184 8.30 19.35 4.83
N GLY A 185 7.93 18.42 5.71
CA GLY A 185 8.41 18.40 7.09
C GLY A 185 7.91 19.58 7.93
N ASN A 186 6.72 20.10 7.64
CA ASN A 186 6.08 21.17 8.41
C ASN A 186 4.53 21.09 8.29
N SER A 187 3.80 21.84 9.12
CA SER A 187 2.34 21.93 8.97
C SER A 187 2.00 22.72 7.71
N SER A 188 1.29 22.09 6.78
CA SER A 188 1.14 22.57 5.41
C SER A 188 -0.30 22.49 4.91
N ASN A 189 -0.77 23.57 4.26
CA ASN A 189 -2.06 23.57 3.58
C ASN A 189 -1.92 23.00 2.16
N GLY A 190 -2.23 21.72 2.00
CA GLY A 190 -2.09 21.00 0.74
C GLY A 190 -2.91 21.61 -0.40
N ARG A 191 -4.06 22.25 -0.11
CA ARG A 191 -4.87 22.91 -1.14
C ARG A 191 -4.14 24.07 -1.82
N LEU A 192 -3.16 24.68 -1.15
CA LEU A 192 -2.38 25.80 -1.70
C LEU A 192 -1.05 25.34 -2.30
N LEU A 193 -0.48 24.27 -1.77
CA LEU A 193 0.88 23.82 -2.07
C LEU A 193 0.93 22.85 -3.24
N TRP A 194 -0.06 21.97 -3.37
CA TRP A 194 -0.19 21.10 -4.54
C TRP A 194 -0.70 21.92 -5.71
N LYS A 195 0.08 21.96 -6.79
CA LYS A 195 -0.24 22.75 -7.99
C LYS A 195 -0.18 21.91 -9.25
N THR A 196 -1.00 22.22 -10.23
CA THR A 196 -0.91 21.62 -11.57
C THR A 196 0.41 22.03 -12.25
N ALA A 197 0.73 21.42 -13.38
CA ALA A 197 1.87 21.85 -14.20
C ALA A 197 1.78 23.33 -14.62
N GLY A 198 0.56 23.86 -14.76
CA GLY A 198 0.28 25.28 -15.03
C GLY A 198 0.35 26.21 -13.81
N GLY A 199 0.68 25.68 -12.62
CA GLY A 199 0.79 26.46 -11.39
C GLY A 199 -0.54 26.75 -10.68
N VAL A 200 -1.67 26.20 -11.17
CA VAL A 200 -2.99 26.36 -10.55
C VAL A 200 -3.04 25.55 -9.26
N LYS A 201 -3.51 26.14 -8.16
CA LYS A 201 -3.55 25.47 -6.86
C LYS A 201 -4.70 24.46 -6.83
N LEU A 202 -4.46 23.33 -6.16
CA LEU A 202 -5.45 22.28 -5.96
C LEU A 202 -6.77 22.79 -5.36
N GLY A 203 -6.71 23.81 -4.49
CA GLY A 203 -7.86 24.38 -3.82
C GLY A 203 -8.74 25.27 -4.69
N ASP A 204 -8.23 25.68 -5.86
CA ASP A 204 -8.91 26.55 -6.83
C ASP A 204 -9.57 25.73 -7.96
N LEU A 205 -9.44 24.40 -7.92
CA LEU A 205 -10.07 23.41 -8.82
C LEU A 205 -11.25 22.71 -8.15
#